data_AF-A0A3M1C5A2-F1
#
_entry.id   AF-A0A3M1C5A2-F1
#
_cell.length_a   1.000
_cell.length_b   1.000
_cell.length_c   1.000
_cell.angle_alpha   90.00
_cell.angle_beta   90.00
_cell.angle_gamma   90.00
#
_symmetry.space_group_name_H-M   'P 1'
#
loop_
_entity.id
_entity.type
_entity.pdbx_description
1 polymer ?
#
loop_
_entity_poly.entity_id
_entity_poly.type
_entity_poly.pdbx_seq_one_letter_code
_entity_poly.pdbx_strand_id
1 'polypeptide(L)'
;MKNKSMNSKPGKKQRVIEELFKWCKKKNQFIFTNDLVKDVSKKIGFGNPFDATKIDAIEKLPELLIKENYALIHLGSGKHMFIKGLENVYHRFEDIPRDNIIDWTYRKSLLNQYNTSESNILSVANN
;
A
#
# COMPACT_ATOMS: atom_id res chain seq x y z
N MET A 1 -13.48 14.07 10.23
CA MET A 1 -12.87 12.74 10.04
C MET A 1 -13.99 11.70 10.09
N LYS A 2 -14.25 10.95 9.02
CA LYS A 2 -15.28 9.91 9.03
C LYS A 2 -14.67 8.64 9.62
N ASN A 3 -15.08 8.27 10.83
CA ASN A 3 -14.79 6.95 11.41
C ASN A 3 -15.37 5.88 10.49
N LYS A 4 -14.52 5.23 9.72
CA LYS A 4 -14.90 4.09 8.89
C LYS A 4 -15.11 2.91 9.85
N SER A 5 -16.35 2.45 9.93
CA SER A 5 -16.80 1.27 10.66
C SER A 5 -15.77 0.11 10.60
N MET A 6 -15.30 -0.32 11.78
CA MET A 6 -14.39 -1.47 11.99
C MET A 6 -15.11 -2.82 11.79
N ASN A 7 -15.83 -3.00 10.68
CA ASN A 7 -16.54 -4.27 10.45
C ASN A 7 -16.73 -4.63 8.96
N SER A 8 -15.84 -4.19 8.08
CA SER A 8 -15.77 -4.72 6.72
C SER A 8 -14.90 -5.97 6.69
N LYS A 9 -15.38 -7.08 6.11
CA LYS A 9 -14.58 -8.29 5.89
C LYS A 9 -13.23 -7.93 5.23
N PRO A 10 -12.10 -8.47 5.73
CA PRO A 10 -10.79 -8.14 5.19
C PRO A 10 -10.70 -8.56 3.72
N GLY A 11 -10.15 -7.66 2.89
CA GLY A 11 -9.96 -7.91 1.46
C GLY A 11 -9.04 -9.11 1.24
N LYS A 12 -9.09 -9.72 0.05
CA LYS A 12 -8.25 -10.88 -0.29
C LYS A 12 -6.75 -10.62 -0.05
N LYS A 13 -6.28 -9.42 -0.39
CA LYS A 13 -4.89 -8.98 -0.15
C LYS A 13 -4.52 -9.01 1.34
N GLN A 14 -5.36 -8.41 2.18
CA GLN A 14 -5.16 -8.40 3.64
C GLN A 14 -5.15 -9.82 4.22
N ARG A 15 -6.06 -10.68 3.76
CA ARG A 15 -6.09 -12.10 4.17
C ARG A 15 -4.81 -12.85 3.81
N VAL A 16 -4.21 -12.59 2.64
CA VAL A 16 -2.91 -13.17 2.27
C VAL A 16 -1.83 -12.76 3.27
N ILE A 17 -1.75 -11.48 3.60
CA ILE A 17 -0.75 -10.96 4.55
C ILE A 17 -0.96 -11.55 5.96
N GLU A 18 -2.21 -11.65 6.43
CA GLU A 18 -2.53 -12.28 7.72
C GLU A 18 -2.10 -13.74 7.78
N GLU A 19 -2.37 -14.52 6.74
CA GLU A 19 -1.96 -15.92 6.69
C GLU A 19 -0.44 -16.09 6.62
N LEU A 20 0.25 -15.22 5.87
CA LEU A 20 1.72 -15.17 5.88
C LEU A 20 2.27 -14.85 7.28
N PHE A 21 1.66 -13.90 7.97
CA PHE A 21 2.09 -13.50 9.32
C PHE A 21 1.86 -14.61 10.35
N LYS A 22 0.69 -15.26 10.33
CA LYS A 22 0.39 -16.43 11.18
C LYS A 22 1.36 -17.58 10.92
N TRP A 23 1.69 -17.84 9.66
CA TRP A 23 2.67 -18.86 9.29
C TRP A 23 4.05 -18.52 9.89
N CYS A 24 4.50 -17.27 9.75
CA CYS A 24 5.77 -16.79 10.30
C CYS A 24 5.83 -16.96 11.82
N LYS A 25 4.77 -16.56 12.52
CA LYS A 25 4.64 -16.74 13.97
C LYS A 25 4.73 -18.19 14.41
N LYS A 26 4.00 -19.08 13.74
CA LYS A 26 3.99 -20.52 14.07
C LYS A 26 5.38 -21.15 13.89
N LYS A 27 6.17 -20.64 12.94
CA LYS A 27 7.54 -21.10 12.67
C LYS A 27 8.61 -20.38 13.47
N ASN A 28 8.25 -19.34 14.23
CA ASN A 28 9.20 -18.40 14.85
C ASN A 28 10.25 -17.87 13.87
N GLN A 29 9.85 -17.65 12.61
CA GLN A 29 10.69 -17.14 11.54
C GLN A 29 9.91 -16.07 10.77
N PHE A 30 10.36 -14.83 10.84
CA PHE A 30 9.65 -13.69 10.25
C PHE A 30 10.10 -13.36 8.82
N ILE A 31 11.05 -14.11 8.26
CA ILE A 31 11.51 -14.00 6.88
C ILE A 31 10.83 -15.06 6.02
N PHE A 32 10.27 -14.64 4.89
CA PHE A 32 9.61 -15.53 3.92
C PHE A 32 9.92 -15.14 2.47
N THR A 33 9.63 -16.03 1.53
CA THR A 33 9.97 -15.89 0.11
C THR A 33 8.73 -15.71 -0.76
N ASN A 34 8.94 -15.26 -2.00
CA ASN A 34 7.91 -15.18 -3.03
C ASN A 34 7.14 -16.48 -3.25
N ASP A 35 7.78 -17.64 -3.08
CA ASP A 35 7.11 -18.93 -3.29
C ASP A 35 6.02 -19.16 -2.24
N LEU A 36 6.29 -18.82 -0.97
CA LEU A 36 5.25 -18.84 0.06
C LEU A 36 4.12 -17.86 -0.27
N VAL A 37 4.44 -16.66 -0.78
CA VAL A 37 3.44 -15.67 -1.18
C VAL A 37 2.54 -16.20 -2.29
N LYS A 38 3.11 -16.88 -3.31
CA LYS A 38 2.35 -17.52 -4.40
C LYS A 38 1.43 -18.62 -3.86
N ASP A 39 1.92 -19.48 -2.99
CA ASP A 39 1.15 -20.57 -2.41
C ASP A 39 -0.05 -20.06 -1.61
N VAL A 40 0.17 -19.07 -0.74
CA VAL A 40 -0.89 -18.46 0.06
C VAL A 40 -1.88 -17.70 -0.82
N SER A 41 -1.40 -16.95 -1.80
CA SER A 41 -2.25 -16.21 -2.75
C SER A 41 -3.14 -17.15 -3.56
N LYS A 42 -2.62 -18.29 -4.03
CA LYS A 42 -3.40 -19.32 -4.73
C LYS A 42 -4.49 -19.91 -3.84
N LYS A 43 -4.18 -20.24 -2.58
CA LYS A 43 -5.15 -20.78 -1.61
C LYS A 43 -6.31 -19.82 -1.33
N ILE A 44 -6.04 -18.51 -1.32
CA ILE A 44 -7.04 -17.47 -1.04
C ILE A 44 -7.75 -17.00 -2.32
N GLY A 45 -7.20 -17.28 -3.50
CA GLY A 45 -7.70 -16.80 -4.78
C GLY A 45 -7.43 -15.32 -5.01
N PHE A 46 -6.24 -14.85 -4.60
CA PHE A 46 -5.72 -13.51 -4.90
C PHE A 46 -4.90 -13.55 -6.19
N GLY A 47 -5.29 -12.73 -7.17
CA GLY A 47 -4.82 -12.87 -8.56
C GLY A 47 -3.35 -12.53 -8.77
N ASN A 48 -2.81 -11.51 -8.09
CA ASN A 48 -1.42 -11.07 -8.27
C ASN A 48 -0.60 -11.24 -6.99
N PRO A 49 0.11 -12.37 -6.79
CA PRO A 49 0.92 -12.62 -5.61
C PRO A 49 1.99 -11.55 -5.37
N PHE A 50 2.56 -10.97 -6.43
CA PHE A 50 3.64 -9.96 -6.32
C PHE A 50 3.14 -8.60 -5.83
N ASP A 51 1.83 -8.36 -5.87
CA ASP A 51 1.21 -7.18 -5.27
C ASP A 51 0.87 -7.39 -3.79
N ALA A 52 0.73 -8.64 -3.34
CA ALA A 52 0.24 -8.95 -2.00
C ALA A 52 1.09 -8.32 -0.89
N THR A 53 2.41 -8.27 -1.09
CA THR A 53 3.36 -7.74 -0.11
C THR A 53 3.69 -6.26 -0.30
N LYS A 54 3.14 -5.59 -1.32
CA LYS A 54 3.35 -4.16 -1.56
C LYS A 54 2.34 -3.35 -0.77
N ILE A 55 2.81 -2.64 0.25
CA ILE A 55 1.99 -1.83 1.15
C ILE A 55 2.70 -0.50 1.39
N ASP A 56 2.06 0.56 0.93
CA ASP A 56 2.54 1.94 0.93
C ASP A 56 1.94 2.79 2.06
N ALA A 57 0.91 2.29 2.76
CA ALA A 57 0.18 3.04 3.78
C ALA A 57 -0.31 2.15 4.93
N ILE A 58 -0.30 2.66 6.16
CA ILE A 58 -0.68 1.92 7.38
C ILE A 58 -2.13 1.43 7.28
N GLU A 59 -3.03 2.23 6.70
CA GLU A 59 -4.45 1.94 6.59
C GLU A 59 -4.74 0.73 5.68
N LYS A 60 -3.77 0.34 4.86
CA LYS A 60 -3.86 -0.84 4.00
C LYS A 60 -3.38 -2.12 4.69
N LEU A 61 -2.68 -2.01 5.84
CA LEU A 61 -2.28 -3.17 6.62
C LEU A 61 -3.50 -3.92 7.18
N PRO A 62 -3.41 -5.25 7.36
CA PRO A 62 -4.40 -5.97 8.13
C PRO A 62 -4.39 -5.54 9.59
N GLU A 63 -5.57 -5.52 10.21
CA GLU A 63 -5.72 -5.13 11.63
C GLU A 63 -4.85 -5.95 12.57
N LEU A 64 -4.60 -7.22 12.24
CA LEU A 64 -3.73 -8.10 13.03
C LEU A 64 -2.31 -7.52 13.15
N LEU A 65 -1.76 -7.01 12.06
CA LEU A 65 -0.41 -6.44 12.05
C LEU A 65 -0.37 -5.10 12.79
N ILE A 66 -1.43 -4.29 12.65
CA ILE A 66 -1.58 -3.02 13.36
C ILE A 66 -1.62 -3.25 14.88
N LYS A 67 -2.49 -4.17 15.33
CA LYS A 67 -2.65 -4.51 16.76
C LYS A 67 -1.37 -5.05 17.38
N GLU A 68 -0.57 -5.77 16.61
CA GLU A 68 0.66 -6.37 17.10
C GLU A 68 1.93 -5.55 16.85
N ASN A 69 1.78 -4.36 16.26
CA ASN A 69 2.86 -3.46 15.91
C ASN A 69 3.91 -4.08 14.95
N TYR A 70 3.47 -4.71 13.86
CA TYR A 70 4.35 -5.27 12.82
C TYR A 70 4.18 -4.60 11.47
N ALA A 71 5.30 -4.23 10.85
CA ALA A 71 5.38 -3.80 9.45
C ALA A 71 5.86 -4.95 8.56
N LEU A 72 5.58 -4.84 7.26
CA LEU A 72 6.09 -5.73 6.23
C LEU A 72 7.12 -4.99 5.37
N ILE A 73 8.34 -5.52 5.29
CA ILE A 73 9.43 -4.95 4.49
C ILE A 73 9.92 -5.93 3.42
N HIS A 74 10.45 -5.37 2.34
CA HIS A 74 11.08 -6.11 1.24
C HIS A 74 12.59 -6.13 1.47
N LEU A 75 13.20 -7.32 1.51
CA LEU A 75 14.65 -7.48 1.66
C LEU A 75 15.37 -7.57 0.31
N GLY A 76 14.64 -7.62 -0.79
CA GLY A 76 15.19 -7.89 -2.13
C GLY A 76 15.33 -9.40 -2.42
N SER A 77 15.70 -9.73 -3.65
CA SER A 77 15.90 -11.12 -4.11
C SER A 77 14.73 -12.07 -3.81
N GLY A 78 13.51 -11.55 -3.87
CA GLY A 78 12.28 -12.29 -3.57
C GLY A 78 12.07 -12.66 -2.10
N LYS A 79 12.79 -12.02 -1.17
CA LYS A 79 12.64 -12.18 0.28
C LYS A 79 11.91 -10.99 0.91
N HIS A 80 11.14 -11.30 1.95
CA HIS A 80 10.31 -10.36 2.70
C HIS A 80 10.46 -10.65 4.18
N MET A 81 10.20 -9.63 5.02
CA MET A 81 10.28 -9.79 6.47
C MET A 81 9.19 -9.00 7.19
N PHE A 82 8.64 -9.60 8.25
CA PHE A 82 7.88 -8.84 9.24
C PHE A 82 8.82 -8.30 10.32
N ILE A 83 8.77 -6.99 10.56
CA ILE A 83 9.56 -6.32 11.60
C ILE A 83 8.64 -5.61 12.58
N LYS A 84 9.08 -5.47 13.83
CA LYS A 84 8.32 -4.80 14.88
C LYS A 84 8.59 -3.28 14.84
N GLY A 85 7.55 -2.48 15.05
CA GLY A 85 7.63 -1.01 15.08
C GLY A 85 7.14 -0.37 13.78
N LEU A 86 5.83 -0.16 13.69
CA LEU A 86 5.17 0.50 12.55
C LEU A 86 5.64 1.95 12.40
N GLU A 87 5.85 2.64 13.52
CA GLU A 87 6.28 4.03 13.59
C GLU A 87 7.66 4.29 12.94
N ASN A 88 8.50 3.26 12.86
CA ASN A 88 9.82 3.35 12.23
C ASN A 88 9.77 3.12 10.71
N VAL A 89 8.66 2.60 10.20
CA VAL A 89 8.51 2.24 8.77
C VAL A 89 7.57 3.20 8.06
N TYR A 90 6.50 3.60 8.73
CA TYR A 90 5.49 4.45 8.15
C TYR A 90 5.55 5.83 8.79
N HIS A 91 5.79 6.83 7.96
CA HIS A 91 5.74 8.22 8.37
C HIS A 91 4.33 8.77 8.22
N ARG A 92 3.84 9.45 9.26
CA ARG A 92 2.61 10.23 9.17
C ARG A 92 2.99 11.66 8.75
N PHE A 93 2.70 11.99 7.50
CA PHE A 93 2.90 13.34 6.97
C PHE A 93 2.08 14.36 7.75
N GLU A 94 2.63 15.56 7.87
CA GLU A 94 1.95 16.71 8.43
C GLU A 94 0.83 17.19 7.49
N ASP A 95 -0.19 17.82 8.07
CA ASP A 95 -1.21 18.49 7.26
C ASP A 95 -0.57 19.64 6.47
N ILE A 96 -0.92 19.76 5.18
CA ILE A 96 -0.46 20.86 4.35
C ILE A 96 -1.08 22.16 4.90
N PRO A 97 -0.27 23.18 5.27
CA PRO A 97 -0.80 24.47 5.74
C PRO A 97 -1.75 25.06 4.72
N ARG A 98 -2.88 25.63 5.18
CA ARG A 98 -3.91 26.17 4.27
C ARG A 98 -3.37 27.21 3.31
N ASP A 99 -2.44 28.05 3.78
CA ASP A 99 -1.80 29.09 2.97
C ASP A 99 -0.92 28.52 1.84
N ASN A 100 -0.53 27.24 1.94
CA ASN A 100 0.21 26.51 0.90
C ASN A 100 -0.71 25.74 -0.05
N ILE A 101 -2.03 25.73 0.19
CA ILE A 101 -3.00 25.08 -0.70
C ILE A 101 -3.45 26.09 -1.74
N ILE A 102 -3.02 25.89 -2.97
CA ILE A 102 -3.46 26.69 -4.12
C ILE A 102 -4.62 25.96 -4.78
N ASP A 103 -5.78 26.61 -4.85
CA ASP A 103 -6.90 26.12 -5.65
C ASP A 103 -6.62 26.41 -7.14
N TRP A 104 -5.90 25.50 -7.78
CA TRP A 104 -5.58 25.63 -9.20
C TRP A 104 -6.77 25.15 -10.04
N THR A 105 -7.59 26.12 -10.45
CA THR A 105 -8.66 25.85 -11.41
C THR A 105 -8.07 25.59 -12.80
N TYR A 106 -8.12 24.33 -13.23
CA TYR A 106 -7.66 23.93 -14.56
C TYR A 106 -8.44 24.70 -15.64
N ARG A 107 -7.72 25.47 -16.46
CA ARG A 107 -8.26 26.12 -17.66
C ARG A 107 -7.80 25.35 -18.88
N LYS A 108 -8.74 25.01 -19.76
CA LYS A 108 -8.37 24.31 -20.99
C LYS A 108 -7.69 25.28 -21.97
N SER A 109 -6.44 25.03 -22.35
CA SER A 109 -5.79 25.74 -23.47
C SER A 109 -6.25 25.21 -24.82
N LEU A 110 -5.91 25.95 -25.88
CA LEU A 110 -5.99 25.51 -27.27
C LEU A 110 -5.22 24.20 -27.52
N LEU A 111 -4.13 23.95 -26.79
CA LEU A 111 -3.32 22.74 -26.92
C LEU A 111 -4.04 21.48 -26.41
N ASN A 112 -5.03 21.61 -25.52
CA ASN A 112 -5.76 20.46 -25.00
C ASN A 112 -6.62 19.73 -26.02
N GLN A 113 -6.96 20.35 -27.16
CA GLN A 113 -7.77 19.70 -28.21
C GLN A 113 -6.95 18.75 -29.11
N TYR A 114 -5.62 18.86 -29.07
CA TYR A 114 -4.72 18.12 -29.97
C TYR A 114 -3.89 17.05 -29.24
N ASN A 115 -4.13 16.84 -27.94
CA ASN A 115 -3.28 16.04 -27.07
C ASN A 115 -3.79 14.60 -26.88
N THR A 116 -3.04 13.62 -27.39
CA THR A 116 -3.25 12.18 -27.21
C THR A 116 -2.14 11.46 -26.42
N SER A 117 -1.20 12.21 -25.82
CA SER A 117 0.00 11.63 -25.17
C SER A 117 0.26 12.15 -23.74
N GLU A 118 1.16 11.47 -23.02
CA GLU A 118 1.56 11.74 -21.63
C GLU A 118 2.25 13.10 -21.43
N SER A 119 2.76 13.73 -22.50
CA SER A 119 3.33 15.08 -22.48
C SER A 119 2.31 16.19 -22.13
N ASN A 120 1.04 15.84 -21.98
CA ASN A 120 -0.05 16.75 -21.62
C ASN A 120 0.15 17.47 -20.28
N ILE A 121 0.98 16.93 -19.38
CA ILE A 121 1.32 17.60 -18.11
C ILE A 121 1.97 18.98 -18.34
N LEU A 122 2.65 19.17 -19.48
CA LEU A 122 3.22 20.47 -19.87
C LEU A 122 2.13 21.48 -20.28
N SER A 123 1.01 21.02 -20.84
CA SER A 123 -0.15 21.87 -21.14
C SER A 123 -0.81 22.37 -19.84
N VAL A 124 -0.77 21.57 -18.78
CA VAL A 124 -1.25 21.98 -17.44
C VAL A 124 -0.34 23.06 -16.85
N ALA A 125 0.99 22.93 -16.99
CA ALA A 125 1.96 23.85 -16.41
C ALA A 125 2.12 25.20 -17.16
N ASN A 126 1.76 25.26 -18.44
CA ASN A 126 1.89 26.46 -19.29
C ASN A 126 0.55 27.20 -19.54
N ASN A 127 -0.43 27.05 -18.64
CA ASN A 127 -1.74 27.73 -18.72
C ASN A 127 -1.91 28.82 -17.66
#